data_AF-A0A923W0I4-F1
#
_entry.id   AF-A0A923W0I4-F1
#
_cell.length_a   1.000
_cell.length_b   1.000
_cell.length_c   1.000
_cell.angle_alpha   90.00
_cell.angle_beta   90.00
_cell.angle_gamma   90.00
#
_symmetry.space_group_name_H-M   'P 1'
#
loop_
_entity.id
_entity.type
_entity.pdbx_description
1 polymer ?
#
loop_
_entity_poly.entity_id
_entity_poly.type
_entity_poly.pdbx_seq_one_letter_code
_entity_poly.pdbx_strand_id
1 'polypeptide(L)'
;MNFKKFFLALFLLLSLISFSQEKKIIKSGYITFNSNSILEFKNLTVDAKNVTYFNDYAKTEMSFPLESIKKIVDMNGNVLYFSNNQNVVQKKVEDKKEQDSIKKIP
;
A
#
# COMPACT_ATOMS: atom_id res chain seq x y z
N MET A 1 18.44 -42.44 -19.91
CA MET A 1 17.75 -41.40 -19.10
C MET A 1 16.26 -41.66 -19.18
N ASN A 2 15.60 -42.04 -18.09
CA ASN A 2 14.23 -42.57 -18.13
C ASN A 2 13.22 -41.45 -18.41
N PHE A 3 12.72 -41.37 -19.63
CA PHE A 3 11.74 -40.37 -20.12
C PHE A 3 10.54 -40.18 -19.18
N LYS A 4 10.10 -41.24 -18.50
CA LYS A 4 9.03 -41.20 -17.49
C LYS A 4 9.38 -40.32 -16.27
N LYS A 5 10.64 -40.31 -15.84
CA LYS A 5 11.10 -39.48 -14.70
C LYS A 5 11.13 -37.99 -15.07
N PHE A 6 11.39 -37.67 -16.34
CA PHE A 6 11.38 -36.30 -16.85
C PHE A 6 9.96 -35.71 -16.85
N PHE A 7 8.96 -36.46 -17.33
CA PHE A 7 7.56 -36.03 -17.29
C PHE A 7 7.04 -35.87 -15.86
N LEU A 8 7.44 -36.75 -14.94
CA LEU A 8 7.05 -36.65 -13.54
C LEU A 8 7.64 -35.39 -12.87
N ALA A 9 8.91 -35.09 -13.15
CA ALA A 9 9.55 -33.86 -12.67
C ALA A 9 8.88 -32.61 -13.26
N LEU A 10 8.58 -32.62 -14.56
CA LEU A 10 7.92 -31.50 -15.24
C LEU A 10 6.52 -31.24 -14.68
N PHE A 11 5.74 -32.29 -14.42
CA PHE A 11 4.41 -32.18 -13.81
C PHE A 11 4.49 -31.61 -12.38
N LEU A 12 5.51 -31.99 -11.61
CA LEU A 12 5.73 -31.49 -10.25
C LEU A 12 6.23 -30.03 -10.22
N LEU A 13 6.96 -29.60 -11.26
CA LEU A 13 7.36 -28.20 -11.44
C LEU A 13 6.18 -27.29 -11.84
N LEU A 14 5.25 -27.80 -12.66
CA LEU A 14 4.04 -27.06 -13.07
C LEU A 14 3.10 -26.79 -11.89
N SER A 15 2.97 -27.70 -10.93
CA SER A 15 2.11 -27.50 -9.75
C SER A 15 2.66 -26.46 -8.76
N LEU A 16 3.98 -26.22 -8.75
CA LEU A 16 4.63 -25.22 -7.88
C LEU A 16 4.46 -23.78 -8.38
N ILE A 17 4.14 -23.58 -9.67
CA ILE A 17 3.99 -22.24 -10.25
C ILE A 17 2.61 -21.62 -9.94
N SER A 18 1.59 -22.44 -9.67
CA SER A 18 0.22 -21.97 -9.41
C SER A 18 0.00 -21.27 -8.06
N PHE A 19 0.98 -21.31 -7.15
CA PHE A 19 0.87 -20.73 -5.80
C PHE A 19 1.49 -19.33 -5.65
N SER A 20 1.99 -18.73 -6.73
CA SER A 20 2.68 -17.44 -6.65
C SER A 20 1.71 -16.26 -6.85
N GLN A 21 1.39 -15.60 -5.73
CA GLN A 21 0.85 -14.22 -5.62
C GLN A 21 -0.67 -14.04 -5.62
N GLU A 22 -1.37 -14.70 -4.68
CA GLU A 22 -2.69 -14.21 -4.29
C GLU A 22 -2.57 -12.81 -3.67
N LYS A 23 -3.03 -11.80 -4.42
CA LYS A 23 -3.19 -10.44 -3.91
C LYS A 23 -4.21 -10.49 -2.78
N LYS A 24 -3.79 -10.14 -1.56
CA LYS A 24 -4.68 -10.11 -0.40
C LYS A 24 -5.59 -8.89 -0.53
N ILE A 25 -6.84 -9.12 -0.94
CA ILE A 25 -7.88 -8.09 -1.01
C ILE A 25 -8.61 -8.00 0.33
N ILE A 26 -8.66 -6.79 0.90
CA ILE A 26 -9.36 -6.48 2.14
C ILE A 26 -10.57 -5.61 1.80
N LYS A 27 -11.77 -6.07 2.12
CA LYS A 27 -13.03 -5.45 1.67
C LYS A 27 -13.21 -4.01 2.17
N SER A 28 -12.94 -3.76 3.44
CA SER A 28 -13.04 -2.43 4.04
C SER A 28 -12.39 -2.40 5.42
N GLY A 29 -12.10 -1.19 5.90
CA GLY A 29 -11.48 -0.97 7.20
C GLY A 29 -10.78 0.38 7.25
N TYR A 30 -9.78 0.48 8.14
CA TYR A 30 -9.06 1.72 8.39
C TYR A 30 -7.54 1.53 8.26
N ILE A 31 -6.90 2.49 7.59
CA ILE A 31 -5.45 2.67 7.55
C ILE A 31 -5.10 3.77 8.52
N THR A 32 -4.16 3.51 9.42
CA THR A 32 -3.49 4.52 10.23
C THR A 32 -2.11 4.76 9.65
N PHE A 33 -1.82 5.98 9.23
CA PHE A 33 -0.52 6.39 8.73
C PHE A 33 0.45 6.72 9.88
N ASN A 34 1.75 6.79 9.60
CA ASN A 34 2.76 7.20 10.58
C ASN A 34 2.57 8.65 11.05
N SER A 35 1.90 9.49 10.25
CA SER A 35 1.45 10.84 10.64
C SER A 35 0.31 10.83 11.67
N ASN A 36 -0.19 9.65 12.06
CA ASN A 36 -1.42 9.42 12.83
C ASN A 36 -2.71 9.84 12.12
N SER A 37 -2.65 10.17 10.83
CA SER A 37 -3.85 10.34 10.01
C SER A 37 -4.54 8.98 9.85
N ILE A 38 -5.88 8.96 9.92
CA ILE A 38 -6.70 7.76 9.75
C ILE A 38 -7.52 7.92 8.49
N LEU A 39 -7.58 6.86 7.69
CA LEU A 39 -8.32 6.83 6.45
C LEU A 39 -9.15 5.55 6.34
N GLU A 40 -10.43 5.70 6.03
CA GLU A 40 -11.31 4.59 5.69
C GLU A 40 -11.12 4.18 4.24
N PHE A 41 -11.00 2.89 3.98
CA PHE A 41 -10.85 2.35 2.64
C PHE A 41 -11.96 1.35 2.30
N LYS A 42 -12.15 1.14 0.99
CA LYS A 42 -12.87 -0.01 0.43
C LYS A 42 -11.99 -0.70 -0.61
N ASN A 43 -12.03 -2.03 -0.62
CA ASN A 43 -11.28 -2.89 -1.53
C ASN A 43 -9.78 -2.57 -1.57
N LEU A 44 -9.13 -2.65 -0.41
CA LEU A 44 -7.69 -2.46 -0.29
C LEU A 44 -6.95 -3.67 -0.85
N THR A 45 -5.95 -3.40 -1.68
CA THR A 45 -4.97 -4.38 -2.09
C THR A 45 -3.65 -4.06 -1.39
N VAL A 46 -3.08 -5.06 -0.74
CA VAL A 46 -1.79 -4.94 -0.07
C VAL A 46 -0.77 -5.78 -0.81
N ASP A 47 0.22 -5.10 -1.38
CA ASP A 47 1.38 -5.72 -2.01
C ASP A 47 2.62 -5.51 -1.13
N ALA A 48 3.76 -6.10 -1.52
CA ALA A 48 5.00 -6.04 -0.73
C ALA A 48 5.54 -4.62 -0.49
N LYS A 49 5.19 -3.65 -1.35
CA LYS A 49 5.72 -2.28 -1.31
C LYS A 49 4.65 -1.21 -1.06
N ASN A 50 3.44 -1.45 -1.52
CA ASN A 50 2.41 -0.43 -1.58
C ASN A 50 1.07 -0.99 -1.09
N VAL A 51 0.24 -0.06 -0.67
CA VAL A 51 -1.14 -0.28 -0.30
C VAL A 51 -1.99 0.59 -1.21
N THR A 52 -2.94 -0.04 -1.89
CA THR A 52 -3.70 0.62 -2.94
C THR A 52 -5.19 0.38 -2.75
N TYR A 53 -6.00 1.43 -2.88
CA TYR A 53 -7.45 1.33 -2.84
C TYR A 53 -8.11 2.33 -3.77
N PHE A 54 -9.37 2.06 -4.11
CA PHE A 54 -10.17 2.98 -4.90
C PHE A 54 -10.88 3.98 -3.99
N ASN A 55 -10.65 5.27 -4.21
CA ASN A 55 -11.37 6.32 -3.51
C ASN A 55 -12.67 6.66 -4.24
N ASP A 56 -13.80 6.33 -3.60
CA ASP A 56 -15.13 6.56 -4.16
C ASP A 56 -15.47 8.05 -4.36
N TYR A 57 -14.87 8.96 -3.58
CA TYR A 57 -15.13 10.41 -3.66
C TYR A 57 -14.36 11.06 -4.79
N ALA A 58 -13.05 10.81 -4.86
CA ALA A 58 -12.17 11.33 -5.89
C ALA A 58 -12.30 10.58 -7.23
N LYS A 59 -12.96 9.40 -7.23
CA LYS A 59 -13.07 8.49 -8.39
C LYS A 59 -11.71 8.07 -8.95
N THR A 60 -10.72 7.92 -8.07
CA THR A 60 -9.34 7.60 -8.43
C THR A 60 -8.78 6.51 -7.54
N GLU A 61 -7.86 5.73 -8.08
CA GLU A 61 -7.05 4.81 -7.30
C GLU A 61 -5.96 5.59 -6.54
N MET A 62 -5.88 5.37 -5.24
CA MET A 62 -4.84 5.94 -4.40
C MET A 62 -3.88 4.85 -3.95
N SER A 63 -2.59 5.12 -4.07
CA SER A 63 -1.53 4.21 -3.66
C SER A 63 -0.59 4.90 -2.70
N PHE A 64 -0.26 4.20 -1.62
CA PHE A 64 0.64 4.67 -0.58
C PHE A 64 1.74 3.65 -0.34
N PRO A 65 3.00 4.09 -0.11
CA PRO A 65 4.07 3.19 0.32
C PRO A 65 3.71 2.50 1.62
N LEU A 66 3.92 1.18 1.72
CA LEU A 66 3.62 0.39 2.92
C LEU A 66 4.39 0.90 4.14
N GLU A 67 5.60 1.41 3.93
CA GLU A 67 6.44 2.05 4.97
C GLU A 67 5.79 3.29 5.62
N SER A 68 4.86 3.96 4.93
CA SER A 68 4.15 5.12 5.45
C SER A 68 2.98 4.76 6.37
N ILE A 69 2.64 3.46 6.45
CA ILE A 69 1.50 2.95 7.17
C ILE A 69 1.96 2.39 8.51
N LYS A 70 1.27 2.82 9.57
CA LYS A 70 1.48 2.35 10.94
C LYS A 70 0.67 1.10 11.24
N LYS A 71 -0.60 1.08 10.83
CA LYS A 71 -1.55 0.01 11.15
C LYS A 71 -2.64 -0.09 10.09
N ILE A 72 -3.08 -1.31 9.79
CA ILE A 72 -4.29 -1.58 9.00
C ILE A 72 -5.20 -2.46 9.84
N VAL A 73 -6.46 -2.06 9.97
CA VAL A 73 -7.51 -2.84 10.62
C VAL A 73 -8.67 -3.06 9.68
N ASP A 74 -9.35 -4.22 9.80
CA ASP A 74 -10.63 -4.44 9.12
C ASP A 74 -11.81 -3.80 9.90
N MET A 75 -13.02 -3.90 9.34
CA MET A 75 -14.25 -3.40 9.97
C MET A 75 -14.59 -4.09 11.31
N ASN A 76 -14.04 -5.28 11.56
CA ASN A 76 -14.25 -6.00 12.81
C ASN A 76 -13.19 -5.63 13.86
N GLY A 77 -12.25 -4.74 13.52
CA GLY A 77 -11.14 -4.33 14.37
C GLY A 77 -9.95 -5.29 14.37
N ASN A 78 -9.94 -6.33 13.52
CA ASN A 78 -8.81 -7.23 13.42
C ASN A 78 -7.61 -6.50 12.81
N VAL A 79 -6.46 -6.64 13.43
CA VAL A 79 -5.21 -6.05 12.92
C VAL A 79 -4.67 -6.90 11.78
N LEU A 80 -4.68 -6.35 10.58
CA LEU A 80 -4.19 -7.01 9.37
C LEU A 80 -2.73 -6.67 9.07
N TYR A 81 -2.27 -5.52 9.56
CA TYR A 81 -0.90 -5.05 9.45
C TYR A 81 -0.57 -4.12 10.62
N PHE A 82 0.66 -4.22 11.13
CA PHE A 82 1.22 -3.30 12.10
C PHE A 82 2.70 -3.11 11.81
N SER A 83 3.12 -1.86 11.66
CA SER A 83 4.51 -1.49 11.45
C SER A 83 5.20 -1.31 12.79
N ASN A 84 6.36 -1.95 12.95
CA ASN A 84 7.24 -1.72 14.09
C ASN A 84 8.11 -0.46 13.92
N ASN A 85 8.05 0.21 12.76
CA ASN A 85 8.87 1.39 12.49
C ASN A 85 8.25 2.64 13.13
N GLN A 86 8.94 3.18 14.13
CA GLN A 86 8.60 4.44 14.81
C GLN A 86 9.17 5.69 14.12
N ASN A 87 9.86 5.54 12.99
CA ASN A 87 10.53 6.65 12.31
C ASN A 87 9.52 7.47 11.48
N VAL A 88 8.88 8.43 12.14
CA VAL A 88 8.09 9.47 11.48
C VAL A 88 9.06 10.39 10.75
N VAL A 89 9.18 10.25 9.42
CA VAL A 89 9.81 11.29 8.60
C VAL A 89 8.84 12.48 8.55
N GLN A 90 8.91 13.34 9.57
CA GLN A 90 8.33 14.66 9.49
C GLN A 90 9.16 15.47 8.50
N LYS A 91 8.83 15.39 7.22
CA LYS A 91 9.34 16.37 6.26
C LYS A 91 8.66 17.69 6.60
N LYS A 92 9.32 18.52 7.41
CA LYS A 92 8.94 19.93 7.60
C LYS A 92 8.76 20.53 6.22
N VAL A 93 7.53 20.88 5.87
CA VAL A 93 7.27 21.75 4.74
C VAL A 93 7.80 23.11 5.17
N GLU A 94 8.93 23.53 4.62
CA GLU A 94 9.35 24.93 4.71
C GLU A 94 8.33 25.76 3.93
N ASP A 95 7.54 26.53 4.67
CA ASP A 95 6.73 27.62 4.11
C ASP A 95 7.67 28.60 3.42
N LYS A 96 7.81 28.48 2.09
CA LYS A 96 8.31 29.58 1.28
C LYS A 96 7.25 30.67 1.31
N LYS A 97 7.42 31.63 2.22
CA LYS A 97 6.72 32.91 2.20
C LYS A 97 6.84 33.51 0.81
N GLU A 98 5.71 33.61 0.16
CA GLU A 98 5.45 34.46 -1.00
C GLU A 98 5.86 35.89 -0.64
N GLN A 99 6.93 36.38 -1.27
CA GLN A 99 7.40 37.75 -1.13
C GLN A 99 6.81 38.57 -2.26
N ASP A 100 5.88 39.44 -1.88
CA ASP A 100 5.30 40.51 -2.67
C ASP A 100 6.31 41.16 -3.61
N SER A 101 5.97 41.20 -4.90
CA SER A 101 6.48 42.20 -5.83
C SER A 101 5.30 42.93 -6.46
N ILE A 102 4.74 43.88 -5.70
CA ILE A 102 3.95 44.98 -6.27
C ILE A 102 4.92 45.78 -7.14
N LYS A 103 4.82 45.54 -8.45
CA LYS A 103 5.55 46.25 -9.48
C LYS A 103 5.08 47.70 -9.50
N LYS A 104 5.91 48.60 -8.98
CA LYS A 104 5.74 50.06 -9.10
C LYS A 104 5.91 50.43 -10.58
N ILE A 105 4.85 50.96 -11.20
CA ILE A 105 4.86 51.49 -12.57
C ILE A 105 5.21 52.99 -12.46
N PRO A 106 6.13 53.54 -13.29
CA PRO A 106 6.31 54.98 -13.42
C PRO A 106 5.16 55.65 -14.16
#